data_AF-A0A378VXN2-F1
#
_entry.id   AF-A0A378VXN2-F1
#
_cell.length_a   1.000
_cell.length_b   1.000
_cell.length_c   1.000
_cell.angle_alpha   90.00
_cell.angle_beta   90.00
_cell.angle_gamma   90.00
#
_symmetry.space_group_name_H-M   'P 1'
#
loop_
_entity.id
_entity.type
_entity.pdbx_description
1 polymer ?
#
loop_
_entity_poly.entity_id
_entity_poly.type
_entity_poly.pdbx_seq_one_letter_code
_entity_poly.pdbx_strand_id
1 'polypeptide(L)' 'MSFIAVFLHAWVGIRDLWMDYIKPFGVRLFLQVATIVWLVGCLVYSVKVIWG' A
#
# COMPACT_ATOMS: atom_id res chain seq x y z
N MET A 1 -17.84 -1.68 0.84
CA MET A 1 -17.38 -1.57 -0.57
C MET A 1 -16.31 -0.50 -0.75
N SER A 2 -16.44 0.69 -0.15
CA SER A 2 -15.53 1.84 -0.36
C SER A 2 -14.08 1.64 0.09
N PHE A 3 -13.84 1.03 1.26
CA PHE A 3 -12.48 0.81 1.78
C PHE A 3 -11.65 -0.11 0.88
N ILE A 4 -12.26 -1.16 0.33
CA ILE A 4 -11.59 -2.12 -0.57
C ILE A 4 -11.22 -1.44 -1.89
N ALA A 5 -12.11 -0.60 -2.44
CA ALA A 5 -11.85 0.14 -3.67
C ALA A 5 -10.67 1.12 -3.52
N VAL A 6 -10.62 1.88 -2.42
CA VAL A 6 -9.49 2.76 -2.10
C VAL A 6 -8.20 1.98 -1.87
N PHE A 7 -8.28 0.82 -1.21
CA PHE A 7 -7.11 -0.02 -0.96
C PHE A 7 -6.48 -0.53 -2.26
N LEU A 8 -7.31 -1.04 -3.18
CA LEU A 8 -6.86 -1.50 -4.49
C LEU A 8 -6.35 -0.34 -5.36
N HIS A 9 -7.02 0.83 -5.31
CA HIS A 9 -6.59 2.02 -6.03
C HIS A 9 -5.22 2.53 -5.55
N ALA A 10 -5.03 2.65 -4.22
CA ALA A 10 -3.78 3.06 -3.63
C ALA A 10 -2.63 2.08 -3.93
N TRP A 11 -2.93 0.77 -3.91
CA TRP A 11 -1.97 -0.27 -4.27
C TRP A 11 -1.48 -0.16 -5.71
N VAL A 12 -2.40 -0.09 -6.68
CA VAL A 12 -2.06 -0.02 -8.11
C VAL A 12 -1.32 1.29 -8.42
N GLY A 13 -1.81 2.42 -7.91
CA GLY A 13 -1.19 3.73 -8.16
C GLY A 13 0.24 3.84 -7.60
N ILE A 14 0.48 3.36 -6.38
CA ILE A 14 1.83 3.38 -5.79
C ILE A 14 2.78 2.42 -6.50
N ARG A 15 2.32 1.24 -6.93
CA ARG A 15 3.16 0.31 -7.69
C ARG A 15 3.64 0.93 -9.01
N ASP A 16 2.75 1.56 -9.74
CA ASP A 16 3.09 2.25 -11.00
C ASP A 16 4.06 3.42 -10.75
N LEU A 17 3.85 4.22 -9.69
CA LEU A 17 4.79 5.27 -9.27
C LEU A 17 6.20 4.72 -9.01
N TRP A 18 6.32 3.61 -8.27
CA TRP A 18 7.62 3.03 -7.99
C TRP A 18 8.32 2.51 -9.25
N MET A 19 7.56 1.97 -10.20
CA MET A 19 8.12 1.46 -11.46
C MET A 19 8.62 2.60 -12.37
N ASP A 20 7.95 3.75 -12.38
CA ASP A 20 8.35 4.90 -13.20
C ASP A 20 9.52 5.69 -12.61
N TYR A 21 9.53 5.92 -11.29
CA TYR A 21 10.50 6.82 -10.66
C TYR A 21 11.70 6.09 -10.03
N ILE A 22 11.54 4.86 -9.54
CA ILE A 22 12.62 4.10 -8.89
C ILE A 22 13.21 3.09 -9.88
N LYS A 23 14.32 3.49 -10.53
CA LYS A 23 15.09 2.60 -11.41
C LYS A 23 15.87 1.48 -10.69
N PRO A 24 16.54 1.71 -9.54
CA PRO A 24 17.32 0.65 -8.89
C PRO A 24 16.42 -0.42 -8.23
N PHE A 25 16.66 -1.68 -8.59
CA PHE A 25 15.83 -2.83 -8.17
C PHE A 25 15.71 -2.99 -6.65
N GLY A 26 16.82 -2.84 -5.91
CA GLY A 26 16.81 -3.04 -4.45
C GLY A 26 15.93 -2.04 -3.70
N VAL A 27 15.99 -0.76 -4.11
CA VAL A 27 15.18 0.31 -3.53
C VAL A 27 13.70 0.11 -3.87
N ARG A 28 13.41 -0.31 -5.11
CA ARG A 28 12.05 -0.60 -5.55
C ARG A 28 11.41 -1.75 -4.76
N LEU A 29 12.17 -2.82 -4.51
CA LEU A 29 11.67 -3.96 -3.74
C LEU A 29 11.39 -3.57 -2.27
N PHE A 30 12.31 -2.81 -1.65
CA PHE A 30 12.10 -2.30 -0.29
C PHE A 30 10.85 -1.44 -0.18
N LEU A 31 10.66 -0.51 -1.12
CA LEU A 31 9.51 0.41 -1.13
C LEU A 31 8.18 -0.32 -1.41
N GLN A 32 8.18 -1.35 -2.25
CA GLN A 32 7.00 -2.20 -2.43
C GLN A 32 6.62 -2.94 -1.14
N VAL A 33 7.59 -3.57 -0.46
CA VAL A 33 7.32 -4.25 0.83
C VAL A 33 6.84 -3.27 1.89
N ALA A 34 7.48 -2.10 2.00
CA ALA A 34 7.05 -1.05 2.92
C ALA A 34 5.61 -0.58 2.63
N THR A 35 5.23 -0.44 1.35
CA THR A 35 3.87 -0.08 0.93
C THR A 35 2.86 -1.14 1.35
N ILE A 36 3.16 -2.44 1.13
CA ILE A 36 2.28 -3.54 1.55
C ILE A 36 2.06 -3.52 3.06
N VAL A 37 3.16 -3.43 3.83
CA VAL A 37 3.10 -3.41 5.30
C VAL A 37 2.29 -2.23 5.80
N TRP A 38 2.49 -1.05 5.22
CA TRP A 38 1.73 0.15 5.56
C TRP A 38 0.23 -0.02 5.28
N LEU A 39 -0.12 -0.50 4.08
CA LEU A 39 -1.51 -0.72 3.70
C LEU A 39 -2.18 -1.74 4.64
N VAL A 40 -1.54 -2.88 4.92
CA VAL A 40 -2.06 -3.87 5.89
C VAL A 40 -2.21 -3.25 7.28
N GLY A 41 -1.26 -2.42 7.72
CA GLY A 41 -1.35 -1.68 8.97
C GLY A 41 -2.58 -0.76 9.02
N CYS A 42 -2.84 0.00 7.95
CA CYS A 42 -4.04 0.83 7.83
C CYS A 42 -5.32 -0.01 7.88
N LEU A 43 -5.35 -1.17 7.23
CA LEU A 43 -6.50 -2.08 7.26
C LEU A 43 -6.78 -2.57 8.68
N VAL A 44 -5.74 -3.03 9.38
CA VAL A 44 -5.83 -3.51 10.77
C VAL A 44 -6.27 -2.38 11.70
N TYR A 45 -5.70 -1.18 11.54
CA TYR A 45 -6.08 -0.01 12.33
C TYR A 45 -7.54 0.39 12.10
N SER A 46 -8.01 0.41 10.84
CA SER A 46 -9.41 0.69 10.53
C SER A 46 -10.36 -0.33 11.18
N VAL A 47 -10.04 -1.62 11.12
CA VAL A 47 -10.85 -2.66 11.79
C VAL A 47 -10.82 -2.46 13.32
N LYS A 48 -9.65 -2.18 13.89
CA LYS A 48 -9.49 -1.90 15.32
C LYS A 48 -10.28 -0.69 15.80
N VAL A 49 -10.36 0.38 15.01
CA VAL A 49 -11.13 1.60 15.36
C VAL A 49 -12.63 1.39 15.24
N ILE A 50 -13.07 0.55 14.30
CA ILE A 50 -14.51 0.31 14.07
C ILE A 50 -15.09 -0.71 15.06
N TRP A 51 -14.30 -1.71 15.48
CA TRP A 51 -14.71 -2.79 16.39
C TRP A 51 -13.99 -2.78 17.75
N GLY A 52 -13.32 -1.69 18.09
CA GLY A 52 -12.65 -1.47 19.38
C GLY A 52 -13.33 -0.38 20.18
#